data_AF-A0A1H6DPG8-F1
#
_entry.id   AF-A0A1H6DPG8-F1
#
_cell.length_a   1.000
_cell.length_b   1.000
_cell.length_c   1.000
_cell.angle_alpha   90.00
_cell.angle_beta   90.00
_cell.angle_gamma   90.00
#
_symmetry.space_group_name_H-M   'P 1'
#
loop_
_entity.id
_entity.type
_entity.pdbx_description
1 polymer ?
#
loop_
_entity_poly.entity_id
_entity_poly.type
_entity_poly.pdbx_seq_one_letter_code
_entity_poly.pdbx_strand_id
1 'polypeptide(L)'
;MRPDRSGEGRAGAGREPERPLEPDNIRAFARVFTDAVTDEDPQDVPVLLCRACVRLLDVSGASVSLSDGATPAVLWWSSDEVAGQLAEAQYTLGEGPCTTALAQVAPVLAEDLRRAPDASRWPLFAQRAAEFGVRAVFSFPFGGGVQASGTLDLYRRESGPLSAQDQALVLPACKALTYALMRIHTDADDPGTAGPGTGRAGADDRHAWMDGAQEGHEEVNQATGMVIVQLRVDPQHALARLRGYAFAHGLTLTEVAREVVCGRLVFDE
;
A
#
# COMPACT_ATOMS: atom_id res chain seq x y z
N MET A 1 -28.58 56.80 19.48
CA MET A 1 -29.27 55.50 19.30
C MET A 1 -28.49 54.71 18.26
N ARG A 2 -27.30 54.26 18.65
CA ARG A 2 -26.85 52.85 18.78
C ARG A 2 -26.76 52.08 17.46
N PRO A 3 -25.55 51.65 17.04
CA PRO A 3 -25.36 50.72 15.94
C PRO A 3 -25.59 49.27 16.42
N ASP A 4 -26.07 48.40 15.53
CA ASP A 4 -26.10 46.97 15.79
C ASP A 4 -24.82 46.32 15.25
N ARG A 5 -24.10 45.68 16.17
CA ARG A 5 -23.00 44.75 15.96
C ARG A 5 -23.50 43.38 16.37
N SER A 6 -23.46 42.43 15.45
CA SER A 6 -23.49 40.98 15.71
C SER A 6 -22.59 40.37 14.62
N GLY A 7 -21.38 39.87 14.86
CA GLY A 7 -21.04 38.69 15.67
C GLY A 7 -21.38 37.44 14.83
N GLU A 8 -20.54 36.46 14.50
CA GLU A 8 -19.33 35.90 15.13
C GLU A 8 -18.53 35.19 14.00
N GLY A 9 -17.20 35.30 13.93
CA GLY A 9 -16.32 34.46 14.75
C GLY A 9 -15.99 33.14 14.05
N ARG A 10 -15.28 33.17 12.90
CA ARG A 10 -14.54 31.99 12.41
C ARG A 10 -13.39 31.74 13.40
N ALA A 11 -13.68 30.98 14.45
CA ALA A 11 -12.65 30.38 15.29
C ALA A 11 -11.85 29.44 14.39
N GLY A 12 -10.63 29.87 14.04
CA GLY A 12 -9.64 28.99 13.43
C GLY A 12 -9.46 27.79 14.35
N ALA A 13 -9.57 26.59 13.79
CA ALA A 13 -9.17 25.37 14.47
C ALA A 13 -7.72 25.60 14.95
N GLY A 14 -7.55 25.72 16.26
CA GLY A 14 -6.23 25.85 16.86
C GLY A 14 -5.45 24.60 16.49
N ARG A 15 -4.46 24.76 15.60
CA ARG A 15 -3.47 23.73 15.30
C ARG A 15 -2.76 23.48 16.62
N GLU A 16 -3.02 22.33 17.25
CA GLU A 16 -2.27 21.92 18.43
C GLU A 16 -0.77 22.00 18.12
N PRO A 17 0.05 22.46 19.06
CA PRO A 17 1.48 22.57 18.82
C PRO A 17 2.04 21.20 18.42
N GLU A 18 2.68 21.13 17.25
CA GLU A 18 3.33 19.92 16.77
C GLU A 18 4.31 19.45 17.85
N ARG A 19 4.14 18.19 18.29
CA ARG A 19 5.03 17.56 19.27
C ARG A 19 6.45 17.62 18.70
N PRO A 20 7.43 18.23 19.39
CA PRO A 20 8.79 18.28 18.88
C PRO A 20 9.33 16.87 18.71
N LEU A 21 9.86 16.54 17.53
CA LEU A 21 10.62 15.31 17.34
C LEU A 21 11.81 15.27 18.31
N GLU A 22 11.89 14.18 19.07
CA GLU A 22 13.07 13.91 19.88
C GLU A 22 14.28 13.67 18.96
N PRO A 23 15.43 14.32 19.19
CA PRO A 23 16.63 14.13 18.38
C PRO A 23 17.06 12.67 18.23
N ASP A 24 16.72 11.84 19.21
CA ASP A 24 16.98 10.41 19.22
C ASP A 24 16.15 9.65 18.18
N ASN A 25 14.90 10.05 17.91
CA ASN A 25 14.06 9.44 16.89
C ASN A 25 14.60 9.71 15.48
N ILE A 26 15.09 10.92 15.22
CA ILE A 26 15.71 11.28 13.93
C ILE A 26 16.95 10.42 13.69
N ARG A 27 17.81 10.28 14.71
CA ARG A 27 19.02 9.44 14.61
C ARG A 27 18.68 7.97 14.46
N ALA A 28 17.69 7.47 15.19
CA ALA A 28 17.22 6.10 15.08
C ALA A 28 16.69 5.82 13.67
N PHE A 29 15.87 6.71 13.11
CA PHE A 29 15.32 6.55 11.78
C PHE A 29 16.41 6.62 10.70
N ALA A 30 17.34 7.55 10.82
CA ALA A 30 18.48 7.66 9.91
C ALA A 30 19.36 6.41 9.96
N ARG A 31 19.57 5.83 11.14
CA ARG A 31 20.30 4.57 11.28
C ARG A 31 19.58 3.41 10.60
N VAL A 32 18.28 3.27 10.82
CA VAL A 32 17.46 2.26 10.14
C VAL A 32 17.57 2.38 8.63
N PHE A 33 17.52 3.61 8.08
CA PHE A 33 17.73 3.85 6.65
C PHE A 33 19.12 3.39 6.19
N THR A 34 20.18 3.76 6.93
CA THR A 34 21.54 3.34 6.60
C THR A 34 21.65 1.81 6.60
N ASP A 35 21.24 1.16 7.68
CA ASP A 35 21.30 -0.30 7.85
C ASP A 35 20.54 -1.00 6.70
N ALA A 36 19.35 -0.50 6.34
CA ALA A 36 18.54 -1.00 5.22
C ALA A 36 19.22 -0.88 3.85
N VAL A 37 20.11 0.10 3.68
CA VAL A 37 20.82 0.35 2.41
C VAL A 37 22.15 -0.40 2.37
N THR A 38 22.85 -0.55 3.49
CA THR A 38 24.24 -1.04 3.53
C THR A 38 24.37 -2.50 3.91
N ASP A 39 23.60 -2.99 4.88
CA ASP A 39 23.91 -4.23 5.60
C ASP A 39 22.80 -5.29 5.52
N GLU A 40 21.56 -4.88 5.23
CA GLU A 40 20.42 -5.80 5.16
C GLU A 40 20.28 -6.49 3.80
N ASP A 41 19.72 -7.70 3.83
CA ASP A 41 19.17 -8.36 2.65
C ASP A 41 18.03 -7.49 2.11
N PRO A 42 18.02 -7.14 0.81
CA PRO A 42 16.93 -6.38 0.21
C PRO A 42 15.52 -6.92 0.49
N GLN A 43 15.36 -8.23 0.69
CA GLN A 43 14.08 -8.87 1.03
C GLN A 43 13.61 -8.55 2.46
N ASP A 44 14.52 -8.26 3.38
CA ASP A 44 14.24 -7.97 4.79
C ASP A 44 14.01 -6.47 5.08
N VAL A 45 14.33 -5.60 4.12
CA VAL A 45 14.16 -4.14 4.24
C VAL A 45 12.72 -3.71 4.60
N PRO A 46 11.65 -4.26 4.01
CA PRO A 46 10.28 -3.93 4.39
C PRO A 46 9.97 -4.23 5.87
N VAL A 47 10.52 -5.33 6.40
CA VAL A 47 10.38 -5.75 7.81
C VAL A 47 10.97 -4.69 8.72
N LEU A 48 12.23 -4.31 8.43
CA LEU A 48 12.98 -3.35 9.23
C LEU A 48 12.27 -1.98 9.23
N LEU A 49 11.86 -1.49 8.07
CA LEU A 49 11.26 -0.16 7.91
C LEU A 49 9.85 -0.06 8.50
N CYS A 50 8.99 -1.05 8.28
CA CYS A 50 7.66 -1.04 8.89
C CYS A 50 7.73 -1.07 10.42
N ARG A 51 8.62 -1.90 10.99
CA ARG A 51 8.85 -1.93 12.44
C ARG A 51 9.41 -0.60 12.95
N ALA A 52 10.31 0.05 12.20
CA ALA A 52 10.83 1.35 12.57
C ALA A 52 9.75 2.44 12.54
N CYS A 53 8.88 2.46 11.52
CA CYS A 53 7.77 3.40 11.44
C CYS A 53 6.83 3.28 12.64
N VAL A 54 6.42 2.05 13.01
CA VAL A 54 5.56 1.82 14.17
C VAL A 54 6.22 2.21 15.50
N ARG A 55 7.54 2.05 15.62
CA ARG A 55 8.26 2.43 16.85
C ARG A 55 8.52 3.93 16.99
N LEU A 56 8.80 4.62 15.88
CA LEU A 56 9.35 5.98 15.87
C LEU A 56 8.32 7.05 15.52
N LEU A 57 7.22 6.66 14.87
CA LEU A 57 6.14 7.55 14.46
C LEU A 57 4.89 7.27 15.29
N ASP A 58 4.00 8.27 15.37
CA ASP A 58 2.71 8.15 16.03
C ASP A 58 1.71 7.41 15.12
N VAL A 59 1.94 6.11 14.91
CA VAL A 59 1.15 5.21 14.05
C VAL A 59 0.99 3.85 14.72
N SER A 60 -0.11 3.17 14.46
CA SER A 60 -0.43 1.86 15.06
C SER A 60 0.00 0.66 14.24
N GLY A 61 0.26 0.84 12.94
CA GLY A 61 0.65 -0.22 12.03
C GLY A 61 1.24 0.33 10.74
N ALA A 62 1.93 -0.51 9.99
CA ALA A 62 2.53 -0.17 8.70
C ALA A 62 2.51 -1.39 7.75
N SER A 63 2.39 -1.14 6.46
CA SER A 63 2.57 -2.16 5.42
C SER A 63 3.32 -1.60 4.22
N VAL A 64 3.97 -2.48 3.48
CA VAL A 64 4.59 -2.21 2.19
C VAL A 64 3.89 -3.05 1.15
N SER A 65 3.38 -2.40 0.11
CA SER A 65 2.79 -3.07 -1.04
C SER A 65 3.54 -2.70 -2.33
N LEU A 66 3.55 -3.62 -3.28
CA LEU A 66 4.27 -3.53 -4.55
C LEU A 66 3.30 -3.48 -5.72
N SER A 67 3.63 -2.68 -6.73
CA SER A 67 2.83 -2.58 -7.95
C SER A 67 3.73 -2.49 -9.18
N ASP A 68 3.35 -3.21 -10.22
CA ASP A 68 3.91 -3.13 -11.57
C ASP A 68 3.21 -2.07 -12.44
N GLY A 69 2.26 -1.31 -11.87
CA GLY A 69 1.46 -0.31 -12.57
C GLY A 69 0.34 -0.88 -13.47
N ALA A 70 0.33 -2.19 -13.72
CA ALA A 70 -0.73 -2.87 -14.46
C ALA A 70 -1.76 -3.51 -13.52
N THR A 71 -1.32 -3.90 -12.32
CA THR A 71 -2.11 -4.60 -11.31
C THR A 71 -2.21 -3.80 -10.01
N PRO A 72 -3.25 -4.06 -9.19
CA PRO A 72 -3.35 -3.44 -7.87
C PRO A 72 -2.20 -3.88 -6.98
N ALA A 73 -1.86 -3.04 -6.01
CA ALA A 73 -0.68 -3.26 -5.19
C ALA A 73 -0.79 -4.50 -4.30
N VAL A 74 0.17 -5.41 -4.44
CA VAL A 74 0.23 -6.67 -3.70
C VAL A 74 1.03 -6.47 -2.41
N LEU A 75 0.56 -7.03 -1.31
CA LEU A 75 1.23 -6.93 -0.01
C LEU A 75 2.60 -7.63 -0.04
N TRP A 76 3.67 -6.89 0.25
CA TRP A 76 5.02 -7.45 0.44
C TRP A 76 5.27 -7.77 1.91
N TRP A 77 4.93 -6.84 2.82
CA TRP A 77 5.06 -7.07 4.25
C TRP A 77 4.13 -6.18 5.07
N SER A 78 3.73 -6.64 6.25
CA SER A 78 2.93 -5.85 7.22
C SER A 78 3.42 -6.03 8.65
N SER A 79 3.30 -4.96 9.45
CA SER A 79 3.76 -4.94 10.85
C SER A 79 2.94 -5.81 11.78
N ASP A 80 1.65 -5.97 11.47
CA ASP A 80 0.71 -6.79 12.21
C ASP A 80 -0.42 -7.26 11.28
N GLU A 81 -1.27 -8.12 11.81
CA GLU A 81 -2.40 -8.69 11.08
C GLU A 81 -3.39 -7.62 10.59
N VAL A 82 -3.59 -6.54 11.37
CA VAL A 82 -4.52 -5.46 10.99
C VAL A 82 -3.99 -4.70 9.77
N ALA A 83 -2.71 -4.34 9.75
CA ALA A 83 -2.08 -3.70 8.61
C ALA A 83 -2.13 -4.60 7.37
N GLY A 84 -1.91 -5.91 7.53
CA GLY A 84 -2.06 -6.89 6.45
C GLY A 84 -3.48 -6.94 5.88
N GLN A 85 -4.49 -7.04 6.76
CA GLN A 85 -5.90 -7.04 6.37
C GLN A 85 -6.34 -5.74 5.68
N LEU A 86 -5.77 -4.60 6.08
CA LEU A 86 -6.07 -3.30 5.44
C LEU A 86 -5.38 -3.15 4.09
N ALA A 87 -4.15 -3.64 3.95
CA ALA A 87 -3.49 -3.71 2.64
C ALA A 87 -4.29 -4.60 1.68
N GLU A 88 -4.72 -5.78 2.15
CA GLU A 88 -5.59 -6.70 1.41
C GLU A 88 -6.93 -6.05 1.05
N ALA A 89 -7.53 -5.27 1.97
CA ALA A 89 -8.75 -4.54 1.68
C ALA A 89 -8.56 -3.52 0.54
N GLN A 90 -7.45 -2.77 0.50
CA GLN A 90 -7.17 -1.85 -0.62
C GLN A 90 -6.97 -2.60 -1.94
N TYR A 91 -6.31 -3.76 -1.90
CA TYR A 91 -6.15 -4.64 -3.07
C TYR A 91 -7.50 -5.16 -3.57
N THR A 92 -8.27 -5.79 -2.68
CA THR A 92 -9.58 -6.36 -2.94
C THR A 92 -10.57 -5.31 -3.42
N LEU A 93 -10.66 -4.15 -2.77
CA LEU A 93 -11.66 -3.13 -3.12
C LEU A 93 -11.26 -2.35 -4.38
N GLY A 94 -9.96 -2.24 -4.67
CA GLY A 94 -9.46 -1.38 -5.75
C GLY A 94 -9.65 0.10 -5.48
N GLU A 95 -9.92 0.45 -4.22
CA GLU A 95 -9.95 1.82 -3.74
C GLU A 95 -9.22 1.91 -2.40
N GLY A 96 -8.63 3.07 -2.14
CA GLY A 96 -7.93 3.36 -0.91
C GLY A 96 -6.89 4.47 -1.10
N PRO A 97 -6.35 4.97 0.01
CA PRO A 97 -5.21 5.87 0.01
C PRO A 97 -4.04 5.35 -0.85
N CYS A 98 -3.71 4.05 -0.78
CA CYS A 98 -2.59 3.49 -1.54
C CYS A 98 -2.84 3.52 -3.06
N THR A 99 -4.05 3.16 -3.49
CA THR A 99 -4.44 3.20 -4.91
C THR A 99 -4.36 4.62 -5.46
N THR A 100 -4.77 5.60 -4.66
CA THR A 100 -4.70 7.02 -5.02
C THR A 100 -3.26 7.51 -5.07
N ALA A 101 -2.43 7.10 -4.11
CA ALA A 101 -1.02 7.47 -4.04
C ALA A 101 -0.23 6.93 -5.23
N LEU A 102 -0.49 5.69 -5.64
CA LEU A 102 0.10 5.08 -6.84
C LEU A 102 -0.32 5.83 -8.10
N ALA A 103 -1.61 6.12 -8.25
CA ALA A 103 -2.14 6.82 -9.43
C ALA A 103 -1.60 8.26 -9.57
N GLN A 104 -1.39 8.94 -8.45
CA GLN A 104 -0.90 10.33 -8.43
C GLN A 104 0.62 10.43 -8.35
N VAL A 105 1.32 9.32 -8.04
CA VAL A 105 2.76 9.31 -7.72
C VAL A 105 3.09 10.37 -6.65
N ALA A 106 2.19 10.53 -5.67
CA ALA A 106 2.30 11.52 -4.61
C ALA A 106 1.75 10.98 -3.28
N PRO A 107 2.28 11.43 -2.12
CA PRO A 107 1.74 11.05 -0.82
C PRO A 107 0.27 11.43 -0.68
N VAL A 108 -0.51 10.50 -0.11
CA VAL A 108 -1.93 10.71 0.19
C VAL A 108 -2.16 10.53 1.68
N LEU A 109 -2.68 11.59 2.32
CA LEU A 109 -2.95 11.61 3.75
C LEU A 109 -4.46 11.60 3.98
N ALA A 110 -4.97 10.50 4.52
CA ALA A 110 -6.36 10.35 4.97
C ALA A 110 -6.40 10.55 6.49
N GLU A 111 -6.87 11.70 6.94
CA GLU A 111 -6.77 12.12 8.34
C GLU A 111 -7.95 11.65 9.20
N ASP A 112 -9.14 11.44 8.62
CA ASP A 112 -10.29 10.87 9.32
C ASP A 112 -11.19 10.10 8.34
N LEU A 113 -10.98 8.78 8.25
CA LEU A 113 -11.76 7.86 7.43
C LEU A 113 -13.24 7.77 7.83
N ARG A 114 -13.68 8.41 8.92
CA ARG A 114 -15.11 8.47 9.28
C ARG A 114 -15.80 9.72 8.79
N ARG A 115 -15.06 10.69 8.25
CA ARG A 115 -15.59 11.98 7.82
C ARG A 115 -15.21 12.30 6.40
N ALA A 116 -16.04 13.11 5.76
CA ALA A 116 -15.65 13.75 4.52
C ALA A 116 -14.43 14.66 4.77
N PRO A 117 -13.50 14.77 3.81
CA PRO A 117 -13.59 14.19 2.47
C PRO A 117 -13.19 12.71 2.39
N ASP A 118 -12.43 12.18 3.34
CA ASP A 118 -11.78 10.86 3.20
C ASP A 118 -12.77 9.70 3.13
N ALA A 119 -13.80 9.68 3.99
CA ALA A 119 -14.87 8.70 3.94
C ALA A 119 -15.67 8.73 2.62
N SER A 120 -15.65 9.85 1.90
CA SER A 120 -16.33 9.99 0.60
C SER A 120 -15.42 9.65 -0.57
N ARG A 121 -14.10 9.72 -0.39
CA ARG A 121 -13.11 9.35 -1.42
C ARG A 121 -12.96 7.84 -1.54
N TRP A 122 -13.05 7.12 -0.42
CA TRP A 122 -12.89 5.67 -0.35
C TRP A 122 -13.94 5.05 0.60
N PRO A 123 -15.23 5.05 0.22
CA PRO A 123 -16.32 4.66 1.10
C PRO A 123 -16.25 3.20 1.58
N LEU A 124 -15.87 2.26 0.71
CA LEU A 124 -15.75 0.85 1.06
C LEU A 124 -14.51 0.60 1.92
N PHE A 125 -13.39 1.23 1.58
CA PHE A 125 -12.17 1.12 2.38
C PHE A 125 -12.36 1.74 3.77
N ALA A 126 -13.00 2.92 3.85
CA ALA A 126 -13.32 3.57 5.11
C ALA A 126 -14.19 2.71 6.03
N GLN A 127 -15.17 1.99 5.46
CA GLN A 127 -15.99 1.04 6.20
C GLN A 127 -15.15 -0.10 6.76
N ARG A 128 -14.29 -0.72 5.94
CA ARG A 128 -13.39 -1.80 6.38
C ARG A 128 -12.40 -1.33 7.43
N ALA A 129 -11.79 -0.15 7.26
CA ALA A 129 -10.89 0.43 8.26
C ALA A 129 -11.57 0.64 9.62
N ALA A 130 -12.85 1.04 9.61
CA ALA A 130 -13.62 1.22 10.84
C ALA A 130 -13.85 -0.09 11.62
N GLU A 131 -13.98 -1.23 10.94
CA GLU A 131 -14.11 -2.56 11.57
C GLU A 131 -12.87 -2.93 12.40
N PHE A 132 -11.69 -2.48 11.97
CA PHE A 132 -10.42 -2.66 12.68
C PHE A 132 -10.05 -1.49 13.63
N GLY A 133 -10.94 -0.51 13.78
CA GLY A 133 -10.73 0.67 14.63
C GLY A 133 -9.69 1.66 14.08
N VAL A 134 -9.29 1.55 12.82
CA VAL A 134 -8.38 2.49 12.17
C VAL A 134 -9.17 3.73 11.72
N ARG A 135 -8.59 4.90 11.96
CA ARG A 135 -9.22 6.19 11.66
C ARG A 135 -8.43 7.05 10.68
N ALA A 136 -7.12 6.87 10.58
CA ALA A 136 -6.29 7.62 9.65
C ALA A 136 -5.31 6.68 8.93
N VAL A 137 -5.02 6.98 7.67
CA VAL A 137 -4.12 6.21 6.81
C VAL A 137 -3.28 7.17 5.98
N PHE A 138 -1.97 6.94 5.95
CA PHE A 138 -1.01 7.77 5.23
C PHE A 138 -0.22 6.91 4.26
N SER A 139 -0.46 7.09 2.97
CA SER A 139 0.15 6.29 1.91
C SER A 139 1.23 7.08 1.19
N PHE A 140 2.45 6.54 1.22
CA PHE A 140 3.62 7.15 0.59
C PHE A 140 4.09 6.27 -0.57
N PRO A 141 3.98 6.75 -1.82
CA PRO A 141 4.49 5.99 -2.95
C PRO A 141 6.02 6.02 -2.95
N PHE A 142 6.62 4.91 -3.37
CA PHE A 142 8.05 4.80 -3.62
C PHE A 142 8.30 4.16 -4.99
N GLY A 143 9.49 4.33 -5.56
CA GLY A 143 9.81 3.89 -6.92
C GLY A 143 10.57 4.93 -7.75
N GLY A 144 10.86 4.55 -8.99
CA GLY A 144 11.72 5.31 -9.90
C GLY A 144 10.97 6.30 -10.79
N GLY A 145 11.00 7.59 -10.44
CA GLY A 145 10.70 8.69 -11.36
C GLY A 145 9.21 8.86 -11.70
N VAL A 146 8.79 8.33 -12.86
CA VAL A 146 7.48 8.63 -13.49
C VAL A 146 6.36 7.69 -13.03
N GLN A 147 6.72 6.54 -12.45
CA GLN A 147 5.77 5.57 -11.90
C GLN A 147 6.23 5.14 -10.51
N ALA A 148 5.26 4.88 -9.63
CA ALA A 148 5.51 4.28 -8.33
C ALA A 148 5.60 2.75 -8.47
N SER A 149 6.59 2.16 -7.81
CA SER A 149 6.79 0.70 -7.73
C SER A 149 6.07 0.08 -6.54
N GLY A 150 5.51 0.91 -5.65
CA GLY A 150 4.82 0.46 -4.45
C GLY A 150 4.42 1.60 -3.52
N THR A 151 3.82 1.25 -2.39
CA THR A 151 3.44 2.17 -1.32
C THR A 151 3.89 1.67 0.04
N LEU A 152 4.34 2.60 0.88
CA LEU A 152 4.43 2.44 2.32
C LEU A 152 3.18 3.07 2.93
N ASP A 153 2.31 2.24 3.50
CA ASP A 153 1.06 2.66 4.14
C ASP A 153 1.23 2.64 5.65
N LEU A 154 0.82 3.74 6.30
CA LEU A 154 0.87 3.90 7.75
C LEU A 154 -0.55 4.04 8.30
N TYR A 155 -0.91 3.21 9.27
CA TYR A 155 -2.26 3.14 9.84
C TYR A 155 -2.29 3.70 11.25
N ARG A 156 -3.33 4.45 11.60
CA ARG A 156 -3.50 5.04 12.94
C ARG A 156 -4.93 4.94 13.44
N ARG A 157 -5.11 4.68 14.74
CA ARG A 157 -6.43 4.55 15.41
C ARG A 157 -7.04 5.90 15.81
N GLU A 158 -6.23 6.93 15.83
CA GLU A 158 -6.61 8.32 16.07
C GLU A 158 -6.74 9.08 14.74
N SER A 159 -7.76 9.94 14.66
CA SER A 159 -7.90 10.90 13.56
C SER A 159 -6.92 12.06 13.73
N GLY A 160 -6.52 12.67 12.62
CA GLY A 160 -5.73 13.90 12.58
C GLY A 160 -4.63 13.85 11.53
N PRO A 161 -3.91 14.96 11.33
CA PRO A 161 -2.81 15.04 10.39
C PRO A 161 -1.62 14.18 10.84
N LEU A 162 -0.85 13.68 9.88
CA LEU A 162 0.53 13.26 10.14
C LEU A 162 1.40 14.52 10.15
N SER A 163 2.21 14.72 11.18
CA SER A 163 2.99 15.95 11.30
C SER A 163 3.97 16.10 10.12
N ALA A 164 4.30 17.34 9.73
CA ALA A 164 5.27 17.57 8.65
C ALA A 164 6.64 16.94 8.98
N GLN A 165 6.94 16.87 10.27
CA GLN A 165 8.11 16.24 10.84
C GLN A 165 8.10 14.71 10.64
N ASP A 166 7.01 14.02 10.97
CA ASP A 166 6.87 12.59 10.74
C ASP A 166 6.91 12.27 9.24
N GLN A 167 6.23 13.07 8.41
CA GLN A 167 6.28 12.95 6.96
C GLN A 167 7.72 13.01 6.43
N ALA A 168 8.54 13.94 6.96
CA ALA A 168 9.95 14.06 6.56
C ALA A 168 10.79 12.83 6.95
N LEU A 169 10.42 12.11 8.01
CA LEU A 169 11.07 10.85 8.41
C LEU A 169 10.67 9.69 7.50
N VAL A 170 9.44 9.66 6.99
CA VAL A 170 8.98 8.59 6.09
C VAL A 170 9.67 8.63 4.71
N LEU A 171 10.06 9.81 4.24
CA LEU A 171 10.68 9.97 2.91
C LEU A 171 11.99 9.17 2.73
N PRO A 172 12.96 9.19 3.68
CA PRO A 172 14.08 8.26 3.68
C PRO A 172 13.64 6.78 3.59
N ALA A 173 12.62 6.35 4.34
CA ALA A 173 12.14 4.97 4.29
C ALA A 173 11.71 4.57 2.87
N CYS A 174 10.95 5.44 2.19
CA CYS A 174 10.53 5.24 0.82
C CYS A 174 11.73 5.13 -0.14
N LYS A 175 12.80 5.91 0.08
CA LYS A 175 14.03 5.80 -0.69
C LYS A 175 14.76 4.48 -0.43
N ALA A 176 14.78 3.98 0.80
CA ALA A 176 15.37 2.68 1.12
C ALA A 176 14.59 1.54 0.46
N LEU A 177 13.25 1.59 0.47
CA LEU A 177 12.41 0.63 -0.27
C LEU A 177 12.70 0.66 -1.77
N THR A 178 12.83 1.85 -2.35
CA THR A 178 13.19 2.01 -3.77
C THR A 178 14.56 1.39 -4.05
N TYR A 179 15.55 1.65 -3.19
CA TYR A 179 16.89 1.10 -3.34
C TYR A 179 16.94 -0.41 -3.17
N ALA A 180 16.21 -0.97 -2.20
CA ALA A 180 16.08 -2.41 -2.00
C ALA A 180 15.49 -3.08 -3.25
N LEU A 181 14.40 -2.53 -3.81
CA LEU A 181 13.86 -3.02 -5.08
C LEU A 181 14.88 -2.97 -6.20
N MET A 182 15.62 -1.87 -6.35
CA MET A 182 16.66 -1.78 -7.37
C MET A 182 17.73 -2.85 -7.20
N ARG A 183 18.17 -3.13 -5.96
CA ARG A 183 19.16 -4.18 -5.67
C ARG A 183 18.66 -5.56 -6.08
N ILE A 184 17.41 -5.90 -5.75
CA ILE A 184 16.81 -7.18 -6.13
C ILE A 184 16.80 -7.35 -7.67
N HIS A 185 16.55 -6.28 -8.42
CA HIS A 185 16.60 -6.33 -9.89
C HIS A 185 18.03 -6.56 -10.41
N THR A 186 19.02 -5.84 -9.89
CA THR A 186 20.42 -6.04 -10.33
C THR A 186 20.97 -7.42 -10.01
N ASP A 187 20.61 -8.00 -8.85
CA ASP A 187 21.07 -9.33 -8.47
C ASP A 187 20.44 -10.44 -9.34
N ALA A 188 19.23 -10.21 -9.87
CA ALA A 188 18.59 -11.10 -10.85
C ALA A 188 19.26 -11.03 -12.24
N ASP A 189 19.89 -9.91 -12.58
CA ASP A 189 20.56 -9.68 -13.88
C ASP A 189 22.06 -10.10 -13.90
N ASP A 190 22.64 -10.62 -12.80
CA ASP A 190 24.03 -11.10 -12.76
C ASP A 190 24.18 -12.48 -13.46
N PRO A 191 24.90 -12.59 -14.60
CA PRO A 191 25.08 -13.86 -15.31
C PRO A 191 25.95 -14.90 -14.58
N GLY A 192 26.50 -14.56 -13.41
CA GLY A 192 27.49 -15.37 -12.68
C GLY A 192 27.00 -16.68 -12.05
N THR A 193 25.69 -16.91 -11.97
CA THR A 193 25.10 -18.14 -11.40
C THR A 193 24.26 -18.98 -12.37
N ALA A 194 24.16 -18.58 -13.65
CA ALA A 194 23.44 -19.36 -14.65
C ALA A 194 24.30 -20.53 -15.19
N GLY A 195 24.00 -21.74 -14.75
CA GLY A 195 24.44 -22.97 -15.44
C GLY A 195 23.96 -22.98 -16.91
N PRO A 196 24.66 -23.67 -17.82
CA PRO A 196 24.36 -23.58 -19.25
C PRO A 196 23.05 -24.30 -19.58
N GLY A 197 21.97 -23.54 -19.80
CA GLY A 197 20.69 -24.14 -20.16
C GLY A 197 19.63 -23.13 -20.59
N THR A 198 19.39 -23.11 -21.91
CA THR A 198 18.16 -22.65 -22.59
C THR A 198 17.81 -21.17 -22.53
N GLY A 199 18.18 -20.46 -23.60
CA GLY A 199 17.64 -19.14 -23.90
C GLY A 199 16.14 -19.19 -24.19
N ARG A 200 15.42 -18.28 -23.52
CA ARG A 200 14.19 -17.66 -24.02
C ARG A 200 13.99 -16.33 -23.30
N ALA A 201 14.78 -15.33 -23.69
CA ALA A 201 14.59 -13.95 -23.26
C ALA A 201 13.19 -13.47 -23.71
N GLY A 202 12.28 -13.27 -22.76
CA GLY A 202 10.92 -12.83 -23.04
C GLY A 202 10.02 -12.79 -21.81
N ALA A 203 9.90 -11.61 -21.21
CA ALA A 203 8.87 -11.18 -20.25
C ALA A 203 8.80 -11.84 -18.85
N ASP A 204 9.34 -13.04 -18.64
CA ASP A 204 9.27 -13.75 -17.35
C ASP A 204 10.22 -13.19 -16.27
N ASP A 205 11.39 -12.66 -16.65
CA ASP A 205 12.45 -12.30 -15.69
C ASP A 205 12.21 -10.98 -14.93
N ARG A 206 11.21 -10.16 -15.29
CA ARG A 206 11.02 -8.81 -14.72
C ARG A 206 10.34 -8.77 -13.34
N HIS A 207 9.97 -9.92 -12.79
CA HIS A 207 9.09 -10.01 -11.61
C HIS A 207 9.56 -10.98 -10.53
N ALA A 208 10.80 -11.48 -10.56
CA ALA A 208 11.33 -12.36 -9.51
C ALA A 208 11.23 -11.76 -8.08
N TRP A 209 11.21 -10.42 -7.98
CA TRP A 209 11.00 -9.68 -6.73
C TRP A 209 9.53 -9.64 -6.26
N MET A 210 8.58 -9.91 -7.16
CA MET A 210 7.17 -10.08 -6.82
C MET A 210 6.84 -11.51 -6.41
N ASP A 211 7.65 -12.52 -6.71
CA ASP A 211 7.35 -13.93 -6.40
C ASP A 211 7.04 -14.15 -4.90
N GLY A 212 7.84 -13.60 -3.99
CA GLY A 212 7.60 -13.69 -2.55
C GLY A 212 6.38 -12.90 -2.04
N ALA A 213 5.95 -11.85 -2.76
CA ALA A 213 4.73 -11.09 -2.46
C ALA A 213 3.48 -11.70 -3.15
N GLN A 214 3.69 -12.40 -4.27
CA GLN A 214 2.66 -13.01 -5.11
C GLN A 214 2.21 -14.38 -4.62
N GLU A 215 2.94 -15.07 -3.73
CA GLU A 215 2.50 -16.38 -3.21
C GLU A 215 1.04 -16.37 -2.68
N GLY A 216 0.57 -15.23 -2.15
CA GLY A 216 -0.84 -15.05 -1.71
C GLY A 216 -1.83 -14.58 -2.79
N HIS A 217 -1.35 -14.16 -3.96
CA HIS A 217 -2.11 -13.48 -5.01
C HIS A 217 -2.02 -14.15 -6.40
N GLU A 218 -1.24 -15.23 -6.53
CA GLU A 218 -1.19 -16.07 -7.74
C GLU A 218 -2.57 -16.56 -8.16
N GLU A 219 -3.39 -17.00 -7.21
CA GLU A 219 -4.76 -17.44 -7.47
C GLU A 219 -5.58 -16.28 -8.08
N VAL A 220 -5.39 -15.04 -7.63
CA VAL A 220 -6.09 -13.87 -8.16
C VAL A 220 -5.67 -13.55 -9.59
N ASN A 221 -4.38 -13.64 -9.89
CA ASN A 221 -3.86 -13.46 -11.25
C ASN A 221 -4.39 -14.56 -12.20
N GLN A 222 -4.38 -15.82 -11.74
CA GLN A 222 -4.93 -16.95 -12.49
C GLN A 222 -6.44 -16.81 -12.71
N ALA A 223 -7.20 -16.50 -11.66
CA ALA A 223 -8.65 -16.26 -11.74
C ALA A 223 -8.96 -15.10 -12.69
N THR A 224 -8.19 -14.00 -12.63
CA THR A 224 -8.35 -12.86 -13.54
C THR A 224 -8.12 -13.30 -14.98
N GLY A 225 -7.08 -14.09 -15.26
CA GLY A 225 -6.83 -14.70 -16.56
C GLY A 225 -7.98 -15.60 -17.04
N MET A 226 -8.53 -16.42 -16.16
CA MET A 226 -9.69 -17.28 -16.45
C MET A 226 -10.93 -16.44 -16.79
N VAL A 227 -11.21 -15.39 -16.01
CA VAL A 227 -12.36 -14.49 -16.24
C VAL A 227 -12.20 -13.66 -17.51
N ILE A 228 -10.98 -13.22 -17.85
CA ILE A 228 -10.68 -12.59 -19.15
C ILE A 228 -11.11 -13.50 -20.30
N VAL A 229 -10.79 -14.79 -20.22
CA VAL A 229 -11.15 -15.76 -21.27
C VAL A 229 -12.66 -16.05 -21.27
N GLN A 230 -13.27 -16.22 -20.09
CA GLN A 230 -14.69 -16.51 -19.92
C GLN A 230 -15.57 -15.38 -20.46
N LEU A 231 -15.29 -14.13 -20.06
CA LEU A 231 -16.10 -12.96 -20.39
C LEU A 231 -15.61 -12.19 -21.63
N ARG A 232 -14.40 -12.49 -22.14
CA ARG A 232 -13.73 -11.76 -23.23
C ARG A 232 -13.59 -10.26 -22.95
N VAL A 233 -13.18 -9.92 -21.74
CA VAL A 233 -12.98 -8.55 -21.26
C VAL A 233 -11.51 -8.27 -20.98
N ASP A 234 -11.14 -6.99 -20.86
CA ASP A 234 -9.78 -6.62 -20.43
C ASP A 234 -9.53 -6.93 -18.94
N PRO A 235 -8.26 -6.92 -18.48
CA PRO A 235 -7.92 -7.24 -17.09
C PRO A 235 -8.62 -6.36 -16.05
N GLN A 236 -8.83 -5.07 -16.34
CA GLN A 236 -9.47 -4.16 -15.39
C GLN A 236 -10.94 -4.55 -15.20
N HIS A 237 -11.64 -4.88 -16.29
CA HIS A 237 -13.01 -5.38 -16.24
C HIS A 237 -13.12 -6.76 -15.58
N ALA A 238 -12.22 -7.69 -15.88
CA ALA A 238 -12.21 -9.02 -15.25
C ALA A 238 -12.01 -8.91 -13.73
N LEU A 239 -11.05 -8.09 -13.30
CA LEU A 239 -10.81 -7.82 -11.90
C LEU A 239 -12.01 -7.10 -11.26
N ALA A 240 -12.61 -6.12 -11.93
CA ALA A 240 -13.83 -5.47 -11.44
C ALA A 240 -14.98 -6.46 -11.24
N ARG A 241 -15.11 -7.49 -12.10
CA ARG A 241 -16.11 -8.56 -11.93
C ARG A 241 -15.81 -9.44 -10.72
N LEU A 242 -14.56 -9.85 -10.53
CA LEU A 242 -14.15 -10.61 -9.35
C LEU A 242 -14.41 -9.82 -8.06
N ARG A 243 -14.07 -8.52 -8.04
CA ARG A 243 -14.33 -7.61 -6.92
C ARG A 243 -15.82 -7.42 -6.65
N GLY A 244 -16.62 -7.22 -7.70
CA GLY A 244 -18.07 -7.11 -7.60
C GLY A 244 -18.69 -8.35 -6.98
N TYR A 245 -18.22 -9.54 -7.37
CA TYR A 245 -18.67 -10.80 -6.78
C TYR A 245 -18.25 -10.93 -5.31
N ALA A 246 -16.97 -10.65 -5.01
CA ALA A 246 -16.43 -10.68 -3.65
C ALA A 246 -17.25 -9.78 -2.72
N PHE A 247 -17.50 -8.55 -3.16
CA PHE A 247 -18.31 -7.59 -2.42
C PHE A 247 -19.75 -8.08 -2.20
N ALA A 248 -20.42 -8.56 -3.26
CA ALA A 248 -21.82 -9.01 -3.18
C ALA A 248 -22.02 -10.21 -2.23
N HIS A 249 -20.97 -11.02 -2.03
CA HIS A 249 -21.03 -12.24 -1.22
C HIS A 249 -20.27 -12.13 0.11
N GLY A 250 -19.69 -10.97 0.43
CA GLY A 250 -18.91 -10.76 1.65
C GLY A 250 -17.62 -11.58 1.72
N LEU A 251 -17.07 -11.97 0.57
CA LEU A 251 -15.82 -12.73 0.44
C LEU A 251 -14.64 -11.79 0.16
N THR A 252 -13.42 -12.27 0.41
CA THR A 252 -12.18 -11.64 -0.06
C THR A 252 -11.94 -11.93 -1.54
N LEU A 253 -11.15 -11.10 -2.22
CA LEU A 253 -10.80 -11.34 -3.62
C LEU A 253 -10.02 -12.66 -3.78
N THR A 254 -9.15 -12.99 -2.83
CA THR A 254 -8.40 -14.25 -2.81
C THR A 254 -9.30 -15.47 -2.65
N GLU A 255 -10.33 -15.41 -1.79
CA GLU A 255 -11.32 -16.50 -1.70
C GLU A 255 -12.08 -16.70 -3.01
N VAL A 256 -12.56 -15.60 -3.62
CA VAL A 256 -13.26 -15.66 -4.91
C VAL A 256 -12.33 -16.23 -5.99
N ALA A 257 -11.08 -15.79 -6.01
CA ALA A 257 -10.09 -16.28 -6.95
C ALA A 257 -9.86 -17.78 -6.80
N ARG A 258 -9.75 -18.30 -5.58
CA ARG A 258 -9.64 -19.73 -5.31
C ARG A 258 -10.85 -20.52 -5.83
N GLU A 259 -12.05 -20.00 -5.64
CA GLU A 259 -13.27 -20.63 -6.17
C GLU A 259 -13.28 -20.68 -7.70
N VAL A 260 -12.78 -19.64 -8.37
CA VAL A 260 -12.64 -19.62 -9.84
C VAL A 260 -11.58 -20.61 -10.32
N VAL A 261 -10.39 -20.59 -9.72
CA VAL A 261 -9.28 -21.48 -10.09
C VAL A 261 -9.64 -22.95 -9.87
N CYS A 262 -10.34 -23.26 -8.78
CA CYS A 262 -10.85 -24.61 -8.52
C CYS A 262 -12.07 -25.01 -9.39
N GLY A 263 -12.56 -24.11 -10.26
CA GLY A 263 -13.70 -24.35 -11.15
C GLY A 263 -15.06 -24.41 -10.46
N ARG A 264 -15.16 -23.97 -9.19
CA ARG A 264 -16.43 -23.92 -8.43
C ARG A 264 -17.24 -22.65 -8.73
N LEU A 265 -16.57 -21.60 -9.20
CA LEU A 265 -17.19 -20.37 -9.66
C LEU A 265 -16.80 -20.11 -11.12
N VAL A 266 -17.80 -19.87 -11.97
CA VAL A 266 -17.62 -19.50 -13.38
C VAL A 266 -18.42 -18.23 -13.64
N PHE A 267 -17.82 -17.29 -14.37
CA PHE A 267 -18.49 -16.05 -14.75
C PHE A 267 -19.11 -16.21 -16.13
N ASP A 268 -20.42 -16.34 -16.17
CA ASP A 268 -21.22 -16.45 -17.38
C ASP A 268 -22.08 -15.17 -17.50
N GLU A 269 -21.91 -14.42 -18.60
CA GLU A 269 -22.52 -13.10 -18.96
C GLU A 269 -23.07 -12.19 -17.83
#